data_AF-A0A3L7UI07-F1
#
_entry.id   AF-A0A3L7UI07-F1
#
_cell.length_a   1.000
_cell.length_b   1.000
_cell.length_c   1.000
_cell.angle_alpha   90.00
_cell.angle_beta   90.00
_cell.angle_gamma   90.00
#
_symmetry.space_group_name_H-M   'P 1'
#
loop_
_entity.id
_entity.type
_entity.pdbx_description
1 polymer ?
#
loop_
_entity_poly.entity_id
_entity_poly.type
_entity_poly.pdbx_seq_one_letter_code
_entity_poly.pdbx_strand_id
1 'polypeptide(L)'
;MSFRIVVTVVTLLMAGGSLSQGADETVALEAFESDTLSLFKHDDAVTIMADRSQSLIVLIGYCAAIMAASVGGGWLPSIFRLTHTRMQTTISFVGGLMLGIAVFHLLPHSVHGDNSIDDSAWWMMAGILTMFLLIRCFHFHHHGPLEISTAQEDPCAGHDSHDHDHKRSSQALPVIGQPYCHHAHQLSWLGIAIGLSLHTLIDGIALAASVEADAKYPSQMVFYGLGTFLAIMLHKPLDAVSITSLMAGSGWKSRSRFLVNLIFATMCPIGAALFVLGIRQFSGMQDTVVCAVVAFSAGVFLCIALSDLLPEMEFHSHNRFRLTVALTAGVLLAYGITFLEPPHLH
;
A
#
# COMPACT_ATOMS: atom_id res chain seq x y z
N MET A 1 16.56 -9.06 14.49
CA MET A 1 16.38 -8.28 15.74
C MET A 1 15.28 -7.22 15.62
N SER A 2 14.95 -6.75 14.42
CA SER A 2 14.01 -5.63 14.20
C SER A 2 12.50 -5.98 14.22
N PHE A 3 12.11 -7.22 13.89
CA PHE A 3 10.70 -7.64 13.87
C PHE A 3 10.08 -7.81 15.27
N ARG A 4 10.88 -8.31 16.24
CA ARG A 4 10.44 -8.47 17.63
C ARG A 4 10.15 -7.13 18.31
N ILE A 5 10.87 -6.07 17.94
CA ILE A 5 10.70 -4.73 18.53
C ILE A 5 9.37 -4.11 18.09
N VAL A 6 9.01 -4.22 16.81
CA VAL A 6 7.73 -3.68 16.30
C VAL A 6 6.54 -4.40 16.95
N VAL A 7 6.60 -5.73 17.05
CA VAL A 7 5.56 -6.51 17.72
C VAL A 7 5.50 -6.18 19.22
N THR A 8 6.64 -6.08 19.91
CA THR A 8 6.67 -5.73 21.34
C THR A 8 6.12 -4.33 21.62
N VAL A 9 6.37 -3.33 20.75
CA VAL A 9 5.83 -1.97 20.93
C VAL A 9 4.31 -1.94 20.78
N VAL A 10 3.75 -2.71 19.84
CA VAL A 10 2.28 -2.84 19.67
C VAL A 10 1.65 -3.63 20.82
N THR A 11 2.31 -4.70 21.30
CA THR A 11 1.81 -5.52 22.41
C THR A 11 1.85 -4.80 23.76
N LEU A 12 2.84 -3.94 24.03
CA LEU A 12 2.96 -3.22 25.31
C LEU A 12 1.88 -2.14 25.50
N LEU A 13 1.32 -1.62 24.40
CA LEU A 13 0.23 -0.64 24.41
C LEU A 13 -1.14 -1.25 24.74
N MET A 14 -1.29 -2.58 24.65
CA MET A 14 -2.59 -3.28 24.69
C MET A 14 -2.95 -3.94 26.04
N ALA A 15 -2.03 -4.02 27.01
CA ALA A 15 -2.16 -4.89 28.20
C ALA A 15 -2.73 -4.21 29.48
N GLY A 16 -3.43 -3.08 29.37
CA GLY A 16 -4.00 -2.37 30.53
C GLY A 16 -5.50 -2.62 30.76
N GLY A 17 -5.89 -3.70 31.48
CA GLY A 17 -7.29 -3.89 31.91
C GLY A 17 -7.59 -5.26 32.55
N SER A 18 -8.35 -5.28 33.65
CA SER A 18 -8.30 -6.25 34.76
C SER A 18 -9.33 -7.41 34.79
N LEU A 19 -9.05 -8.36 35.70
CA LEU A 19 -9.61 -9.67 36.07
C LEU A 19 -11.03 -9.76 36.68
N SER A 20 -11.53 -11.02 36.73
CA SER A 20 -12.31 -11.71 37.83
C SER A 20 -13.80 -11.98 37.53
N GLN A 21 -14.51 -13.05 37.96
CA GLN A 21 -14.31 -14.46 38.39
C GLN A 21 -15.74 -14.94 38.81
N GLY A 22 -16.10 -16.23 38.68
CA GLY A 22 -17.11 -16.86 39.54
C GLY A 22 -18.15 -17.75 38.86
N ALA A 23 -18.14 -19.04 39.21
CA ALA A 23 -18.98 -20.12 38.71
C ALA A 23 -19.86 -20.70 39.84
N ASP A 24 -20.70 -21.67 39.47
CA ASP A 24 -21.18 -22.82 40.28
C ASP A 24 -22.70 -22.85 40.61
N GLU A 25 -23.53 -23.14 39.58
CA GLU A 25 -24.90 -23.67 39.77
C GLU A 25 -25.39 -24.53 38.57
N THR A 26 -24.47 -25.09 37.77
CA THR A 26 -24.72 -25.45 36.35
C THR A 26 -24.80 -26.97 36.05
N VAL A 27 -24.46 -27.85 36.98
CA VAL A 27 -24.04 -29.23 36.65
C VAL A 27 -25.15 -30.19 36.19
N ALA A 28 -26.43 -29.95 36.50
CA ALA A 28 -27.52 -30.85 36.07
C ALA A 28 -28.24 -30.39 34.79
N LEU A 29 -28.15 -29.10 34.45
CA LEU A 29 -28.57 -28.54 33.16
C LEU A 29 -27.45 -28.67 32.11
N GLU A 30 -26.18 -28.65 32.55
CA GLU A 30 -24.98 -28.85 31.72
C GLU A 30 -24.98 -30.16 30.93
N ALA A 31 -25.57 -31.25 31.43
CA ALA A 31 -25.53 -32.53 30.72
C ALA A 31 -26.45 -32.55 29.49
N PHE A 32 -27.64 -31.94 29.58
CA PHE A 32 -28.58 -31.81 28.46
C PHE A 32 -28.16 -30.68 27.51
N GLU A 33 -27.67 -29.56 28.08
CA GLU A 33 -27.06 -28.48 27.33
C GLU A 33 -25.82 -28.99 26.59
N SER A 34 -24.96 -29.82 27.19
CA SER A 34 -23.72 -30.31 26.55
C SER A 34 -23.95 -31.12 25.28
N ASP A 35 -25.03 -31.91 25.19
CA ASP A 35 -25.31 -32.70 23.99
C ASP A 35 -25.87 -31.81 22.87
N THR A 36 -26.80 -30.89 23.18
CA THR A 36 -27.27 -29.89 22.21
C THR A 36 -26.18 -28.89 21.80
N LEU A 37 -25.36 -28.46 22.76
CA LEU A 37 -24.26 -27.52 22.58
C LEU A 37 -23.09 -28.20 21.88
N SER A 38 -22.90 -29.51 22.00
CA SER A 38 -21.90 -30.24 21.21
C SER A 38 -22.31 -30.37 19.74
N LEU A 39 -23.61 -30.56 19.47
CA LEU A 39 -24.16 -30.59 18.12
C LEU A 39 -24.13 -29.21 17.46
N PHE A 40 -24.58 -28.16 18.16
CA PHE A 40 -24.46 -26.76 17.72
C PHE A 40 -23.00 -26.35 17.53
N LYS A 41 -22.12 -26.66 18.48
CA LYS A 41 -20.68 -26.36 18.39
C LYS A 41 -20.00 -27.12 17.25
N HIS A 42 -20.53 -28.29 16.86
CA HIS A 42 -20.02 -29.02 15.69
C HIS A 42 -20.41 -28.33 14.39
N ASP A 43 -21.66 -27.93 14.23
CA ASP A 43 -22.15 -27.20 13.05
C ASP A 43 -21.52 -25.79 12.93
N ASP A 44 -21.34 -25.10 14.06
CA ASP A 44 -20.64 -23.82 14.13
C ASP A 44 -19.15 -23.96 13.79
N ALA A 45 -18.49 -25.00 14.31
CA ALA A 45 -17.08 -25.26 14.00
C ALA A 45 -16.86 -25.61 12.53
N VAL A 46 -17.75 -26.41 11.93
CA VAL A 46 -17.69 -26.75 10.49
C VAL A 46 -17.92 -25.51 9.63
N THR A 47 -18.88 -24.66 9.99
CA THR A 47 -19.18 -23.41 9.27
C THR A 47 -18.03 -22.40 9.38
N ILE A 48 -17.45 -22.22 10.57
CA ILE A 48 -16.28 -21.37 10.81
C ILE A 48 -15.05 -21.89 10.06
N MET A 49 -14.84 -23.21 10.01
CA MET A 49 -13.75 -23.81 9.24
C MET A 49 -13.94 -23.63 7.73
N ALA A 50 -15.17 -23.77 7.23
CA ALA A 50 -15.50 -23.59 5.83
C ALA A 50 -15.29 -22.13 5.38
N ASP A 51 -15.81 -21.16 6.14
CA ASP A 51 -15.65 -19.73 5.84
C ASP A 51 -14.18 -19.30 5.89
N ARG A 52 -13.44 -19.76 6.90
CA ARG A 52 -11.99 -19.50 7.00
C ARG A 52 -11.19 -20.12 5.85
N SER A 53 -11.61 -21.26 5.32
CA SER A 53 -10.96 -21.85 4.15
C SER A 53 -11.21 -21.02 2.88
N GLN A 54 -12.41 -20.45 2.73
CA GLN A 54 -12.78 -19.60 1.60
C GLN A 54 -12.03 -18.26 1.63
N SER A 55 -11.94 -17.60 2.80
CA SER A 55 -11.21 -16.34 2.94
C SER A 55 -9.72 -16.48 2.60
N LEU A 56 -9.08 -17.60 2.99
CA LEU A 56 -7.70 -17.91 2.61
C LEU A 56 -7.53 -18.14 1.10
N ILE A 57 -8.46 -18.85 0.46
CA ILE A 57 -8.41 -19.07 -1.00
C ILE A 57 -8.53 -17.74 -1.74
N VAL A 58 -9.47 -16.87 -1.33
CA VAL A 58 -9.64 -15.52 -1.90
C VAL A 58 -8.36 -14.71 -1.72
N LEU A 59 -7.80 -14.67 -0.51
CA LEU A 59 -6.57 -13.93 -0.21
C LEU A 59 -5.39 -14.40 -1.06
N ILE A 60 -5.19 -15.71 -1.22
CA ILE A 60 -4.14 -16.27 -2.08
C ILE A 60 -4.36 -15.85 -3.53
N GLY A 61 -5.59 -15.92 -4.03
CA GLY A 61 -5.96 -15.45 -5.37
C GLY A 61 -5.64 -13.98 -5.58
N TYR A 62 -5.98 -13.13 -4.61
CA TYR A 62 -5.68 -11.69 -4.63
C TYR A 62 -4.20 -11.39 -4.60
N CYS A 63 -3.43 -12.03 -3.71
CA CYS A 63 -1.98 -11.90 -3.66
C CYS A 63 -1.32 -12.31 -4.99
N ALA A 64 -1.78 -13.41 -5.62
CA ALA A 64 -1.28 -13.85 -6.91
C ALA A 64 -1.59 -12.83 -8.03
N ALA A 65 -2.82 -12.29 -8.05
CA ALA A 65 -3.23 -11.27 -9.02
C ALA A 65 -2.45 -9.96 -8.86
N ILE A 66 -2.27 -9.48 -7.62
CA ILE A 66 -1.47 -8.28 -7.32
C ILE A 66 0.00 -8.49 -7.71
N MET A 67 0.57 -9.65 -7.40
CA MET A 67 1.95 -9.97 -7.77
C MET A 67 2.11 -9.99 -9.30
N ALA A 68 1.16 -10.59 -10.03
CA ALA A 68 1.16 -10.58 -11.49
C ALA A 68 1.03 -9.15 -12.06
N ALA A 69 0.14 -8.33 -11.49
CA ALA A 69 -0.05 -6.94 -11.88
C ALA A 69 1.24 -6.10 -11.65
N SER A 70 1.89 -6.27 -10.49
CA SER A 70 3.17 -5.61 -10.17
C SER A 70 4.30 -6.04 -11.11
N VAL A 71 4.41 -7.35 -11.40
CA VAL A 71 5.40 -7.87 -12.35
C VAL A 71 5.16 -7.28 -13.75
N GLY A 72 3.91 -7.26 -14.21
CA GLY A 72 3.50 -6.65 -15.47
C GLY A 72 3.78 -5.14 -15.53
N GLY A 73 3.48 -4.42 -14.45
CA GLY A 73 3.73 -2.99 -14.30
C GLY A 73 5.21 -2.64 -14.44
N GLY A 74 6.11 -3.39 -13.78
CA GLY A 74 7.55 -3.13 -13.92
C GLY A 74 8.14 -3.48 -15.30
N TRP A 75 7.45 -4.31 -16.08
CA TRP A 75 7.82 -4.59 -17.48
C TRP A 75 7.26 -3.54 -18.46
N LEU A 76 6.23 -2.80 -18.05
CA LEU A 76 5.48 -1.83 -18.85
C LEU A 76 6.37 -0.76 -19.53
N PRO A 77 7.38 -0.14 -18.86
CA PRO A 77 8.22 0.89 -19.49
C PRO A 77 9.12 0.35 -20.60
N SER A 78 9.34 -0.97 -20.66
CA SER A 78 10.20 -1.59 -21.68
C SER A 78 9.47 -1.97 -22.97
N ILE A 79 8.14 -2.02 -22.94
CA ILE A 79 7.31 -2.40 -24.11
C ILE A 79 6.58 -1.19 -24.68
N PHE A 80 6.09 -0.28 -23.81
CA PHE A 80 5.23 0.82 -24.22
C PHE A 80 5.88 2.17 -23.91
N ARG A 81 5.98 3.02 -24.94
CA ARG A 81 6.17 4.47 -24.72
C ARG A 81 4.85 5.05 -24.22
N LEU A 82 4.66 5.02 -22.91
CA LEU A 82 3.47 5.60 -22.27
C LEU A 82 3.47 7.10 -22.51
N THR A 83 2.46 7.58 -23.26
CA THR A 83 2.24 9.01 -23.45
C THR A 83 1.90 9.63 -22.08
N HIS A 84 2.51 10.78 -21.76
CA HIS A 84 2.33 11.52 -20.50
C HIS A 84 0.84 11.61 -20.07
N THR A 85 -0.06 11.95 -20.99
CA THR A 85 -1.50 12.09 -20.71
C THR A 85 -2.19 10.81 -20.24
N ARG A 86 -1.75 9.63 -20.71
CA ARG A 86 -2.33 8.33 -20.31
C ARG A 86 -1.91 8.00 -18.89
N MET A 87 -0.62 8.16 -18.56
CA MET A 87 -0.12 7.97 -17.20
C MET A 87 -0.86 8.85 -16.22
N GLN A 88 -1.01 10.14 -16.53
CA GLN A 88 -1.73 11.07 -15.67
C GLN A 88 -3.21 10.70 -15.48
N THR A 89 -3.90 10.30 -16.55
CA THR A 89 -5.31 9.86 -16.43
C THR A 89 -5.43 8.63 -15.54
N THR A 90 -4.52 7.66 -15.69
CA THR A 90 -4.49 6.46 -14.84
C THR A 90 -4.18 6.81 -13.39
N ILE A 91 -3.17 7.63 -13.14
CA ILE A 91 -2.79 8.08 -11.78
C ILE A 91 -3.96 8.81 -11.11
N SER A 92 -4.67 9.71 -11.80
CA SER A 92 -5.84 10.39 -11.25
C SER A 92 -6.99 9.44 -10.94
N PHE A 93 -7.29 8.50 -11.84
CA PHE A 93 -8.33 7.49 -11.60
C PHE A 93 -8.01 6.60 -10.39
N VAL A 94 -6.77 6.09 -10.34
CA VAL A 94 -6.30 5.25 -9.24
C VAL A 94 -6.25 6.02 -7.93
N GLY A 95 -5.82 7.29 -7.94
CA GLY A 95 -5.83 8.17 -6.77
C GLY A 95 -7.23 8.44 -6.24
N GLY A 96 -8.21 8.67 -7.12
CA GLY A 96 -9.61 8.78 -6.73
C GLY A 96 -10.16 7.50 -6.12
N LEU A 97 -9.83 6.35 -6.71
CA LEU A 97 -10.23 5.05 -6.18
C LEU A 97 -9.62 4.80 -4.79
N MET A 98 -8.31 5.00 -4.60
CA MET A 98 -7.65 4.82 -3.31
C MET A 98 -8.21 5.76 -2.24
N LEU A 99 -8.46 7.02 -2.59
CA LEU A 99 -9.11 8.00 -1.71
C LEU A 99 -10.49 7.52 -1.28
N GLY A 100 -11.30 7.05 -2.24
CA GLY A 100 -12.64 6.53 -1.98
C GLY A 100 -12.64 5.25 -1.14
N ILE A 101 -11.74 4.29 -1.42
CA ILE A 101 -11.62 3.05 -0.63
C ILE A 101 -11.17 3.34 0.81
N ALA A 102 -10.26 4.30 1.00
CA ALA A 102 -9.85 4.70 2.35
C ALA A 102 -11.04 5.23 3.18
N VAL A 103 -11.88 6.07 2.58
CA VAL A 103 -12.97 6.78 3.28
C VAL A 103 -14.26 5.97 3.36
N PHE A 104 -14.63 5.24 2.31
CA PHE A 104 -15.92 4.54 2.22
C PHE A 104 -15.85 3.05 2.59
N HIS A 105 -14.67 2.44 2.54
CA HIS A 105 -14.50 1.02 2.87
C HIS A 105 -13.69 0.84 4.15
N LEU A 106 -12.43 1.27 4.18
CA LEU A 106 -11.55 0.99 5.32
C LEU A 106 -11.98 1.71 6.60
N LEU A 107 -12.30 3.01 6.52
CA LEU A 107 -12.69 3.77 7.71
C LEU A 107 -13.98 3.24 8.37
N PRO A 108 -15.13 3.07 7.66
CA PRO A 108 -16.35 2.56 8.28
C PRO A 108 -16.17 1.14 8.80
N HIS A 109 -15.44 0.29 8.08
CA HIS A 109 -15.21 -1.09 8.48
C HIS A 109 -14.38 -1.20 9.77
N SER A 110 -13.52 -0.22 10.05
CA SER A 110 -12.79 -0.15 11.32
C SER A 110 -13.63 0.25 12.53
N VAL A 111 -14.79 0.90 12.31
CA VAL A 111 -15.67 1.41 13.37
C VAL A 111 -16.81 0.45 13.68
N HIS A 112 -17.26 -0.34 12.69
CA HIS A 112 -18.34 -1.32 12.88
C HIS A 112 -17.93 -2.56 13.71
N GLY A 113 -16.64 -2.73 14.02
CA GLY A 113 -16.19 -3.77 14.94
C GLY A 113 -16.13 -3.31 16.40
N ASP A 114 -15.33 -4.00 17.22
CA ASP A 114 -15.23 -3.78 18.67
C ASP A 114 -14.49 -2.47 19.07
N ASN A 115 -14.02 -1.66 18.12
CA ASN A 115 -13.27 -0.43 18.40
C ASN A 115 -14.19 0.78 18.57
N SER A 116 -13.84 1.66 19.50
CA SER A 116 -14.45 2.98 19.57
C SER A 116 -14.06 3.84 18.35
N ILE A 117 -14.89 4.82 18.01
CA ILE A 117 -14.59 5.81 16.96
C ILE A 117 -13.26 6.52 17.27
N ASP A 118 -12.99 6.80 18.55
CA ASP A 118 -11.77 7.45 19.00
C ASP A 118 -10.53 6.58 18.74
N ASP A 119 -10.62 5.27 18.98
CA ASP A 119 -9.53 4.32 18.71
C ASP A 119 -9.24 4.23 17.21
N SER A 120 -10.28 4.12 16.39
CA SER A 120 -10.14 4.08 14.93
C SER A 120 -9.54 5.39 14.38
N ALA A 121 -9.91 6.54 14.94
CA ALA A 121 -9.30 7.82 14.57
C ALA A 121 -7.80 7.88 14.94
N TRP A 122 -7.41 7.38 16.11
CA TRP A 122 -6.01 7.28 16.53
C TRP A 122 -5.18 6.38 15.61
N TRP A 123 -5.70 5.20 15.27
CA TRP A 123 -5.02 4.28 14.36
C TRP A 123 -4.92 4.83 12.94
N MET A 124 -5.97 5.48 12.44
CA MET A 124 -5.93 6.19 11.17
C MET A 124 -4.87 7.29 11.17
N MET A 125 -4.81 8.11 12.22
CA MET A 125 -3.77 9.14 12.36
C MET A 125 -2.36 8.53 12.39
N ALA A 126 -2.18 7.42 13.12
CA ALA A 126 -0.92 6.69 13.14
C ALA A 126 -0.53 6.18 11.74
N GLY A 127 -1.49 5.73 10.94
CA GLY A 127 -1.30 5.35 9.54
C GLY A 127 -0.83 6.50 8.66
N ILE A 128 -1.50 7.65 8.75
CA ILE A 128 -1.12 8.87 8.01
C ILE A 128 0.32 9.28 8.37
N LEU A 129 0.64 9.36 9.66
CA LEU A 129 1.97 9.75 10.12
C LEU A 129 3.04 8.74 9.71
N THR A 130 2.73 7.44 9.79
CA THR A 130 3.66 6.39 9.37
C THR A 130 3.98 6.50 7.88
N MET A 131 2.96 6.63 7.04
CA MET A 131 3.17 6.75 5.60
C MET A 131 3.90 8.06 5.25
N PHE A 132 3.52 9.18 5.87
CA PHE A 132 4.21 10.45 5.71
C PHE A 132 5.70 10.34 6.08
N LEU A 133 6.03 9.68 7.18
CA LEU A 133 7.42 9.45 7.60
C LEU A 133 8.15 8.50 6.64
N LEU A 134 7.49 7.48 6.10
CA LEU A 134 8.09 6.61 5.08
C LEU A 134 8.46 7.42 3.83
N ILE A 135 7.54 8.23 3.31
CA ILE A 135 7.82 9.12 2.17
C ILE A 135 8.98 10.04 2.55
N ARG A 136 8.92 10.70 3.71
CA ARG A 136 9.96 11.67 4.11
C ARG A 136 11.34 11.05 4.32
N CYS A 137 11.43 9.84 4.87
CA CYS A 137 12.71 9.17 5.14
C CYS A 137 13.36 8.62 3.86
N PHE A 138 12.55 8.14 2.91
CA PHE A 138 13.05 7.41 1.74
C PHE A 138 13.02 8.22 0.43
N HIS A 139 12.44 9.42 0.45
CA HIS A 139 12.40 10.37 -0.69
C HIS A 139 13.46 11.48 -0.57
N PHE A 140 14.58 11.23 0.14
CA PHE A 140 15.58 12.25 0.47
C PHE A 140 16.34 12.80 -0.77
N HIS A 141 16.11 14.10 -1.04
CA HIS A 141 16.83 15.09 -1.88
C HIS A 141 16.89 14.88 -3.41
N HIS A 142 15.77 15.19 -4.09
CA HIS A 142 15.80 15.76 -5.44
C HIS A 142 15.59 17.28 -5.35
N HIS A 143 16.66 18.06 -5.55
CA HIS A 143 16.55 19.44 -6.05
C HIS A 143 16.71 19.39 -7.57
N GLY A 144 15.60 19.17 -8.26
CA GLY A 144 15.52 19.12 -9.71
C GLY A 144 14.14 18.59 -10.08
N PRO A 145 13.34 19.30 -10.90
CA PRO A 145 12.03 18.80 -11.31
C PRO A 145 12.22 17.42 -11.96
N LEU A 146 11.36 16.47 -11.60
CA LEU A 146 11.17 15.23 -12.35
C LEU A 146 10.56 15.58 -13.71
N GLU A 147 11.33 16.22 -14.57
CA GLU A 147 11.09 16.07 -15.99
C GLU A 147 11.51 14.65 -16.34
N ILE A 148 10.51 13.84 -16.68
CA ILE A 148 10.72 12.62 -17.45
C ILE A 148 11.34 13.09 -18.77
N SER A 149 12.67 13.23 -18.80
CA SER A 149 13.42 13.57 -20.00
C SER A 149 13.30 12.41 -20.98
N THR A 150 12.22 12.45 -21.76
CA THR A 150 12.19 11.92 -23.10
C THR A 150 13.03 12.84 -23.99
N ALA A 151 14.34 12.79 -23.82
CA ALA A 151 15.32 13.34 -24.73
C ALA A 151 16.34 12.23 -24.98
N GLN A 152 15.99 11.23 -25.78
CA GLN A 152 16.50 11.16 -27.15
C GLN A 152 16.95 12.53 -27.70
N GLU A 153 18.18 12.91 -27.39
CA GLU A 153 18.96 13.73 -28.31
C GLU A 153 20.17 12.92 -28.77
N ASP A 154 20.27 12.86 -30.10
CA ASP A 154 21.28 12.12 -30.85
C ASP A 154 22.72 12.57 -30.51
N PRO A 155 23.72 11.69 -30.72
CA PRO A 155 25.11 12.06 -30.59
C PRO A 155 25.54 12.94 -31.77
N CYS A 156 26.24 14.04 -31.45
CA CYS A 156 26.99 14.92 -32.36
C CYS A 156 26.17 15.95 -33.16
N ALA A 157 26.10 17.18 -32.65
CA ALA A 157 26.03 18.38 -33.50
C ALA A 157 26.87 19.49 -32.84
N GLY A 158 27.99 19.82 -33.47
CA GLY A 158 28.81 20.95 -33.08
C GLY A 158 28.07 22.25 -33.32
N HIS A 159 28.21 23.21 -32.41
CA HIS A 159 27.92 24.61 -32.66
C HIS A 159 29.08 25.45 -32.12
N ASP A 160 29.85 25.94 -33.08
CA ASP A 160 30.76 27.08 -32.96
C ASP A 160 29.99 28.36 -32.59
N SER A 161 30.76 29.35 -32.11
CA SER A 161 30.47 30.78 -31.91
C SER A 161 29.74 31.14 -30.59
N HIS A 162 30.23 32.04 -29.74
CA HIS A 162 30.93 33.30 -30.00
C HIS A 162 31.96 33.70 -28.92
N ASP A 163 32.98 34.42 -29.39
CA ASP A 163 33.92 35.29 -28.69
C ASP A 163 33.30 36.11 -27.54
N HIS A 164 34.03 36.23 -26.43
CA HIS A 164 34.44 37.56 -25.93
C HIS A 164 35.77 37.50 -25.18
N ASP A 165 36.62 38.42 -25.60
CA ASP A 165 38.03 38.65 -25.30
C ASP A 165 38.19 39.46 -24.01
N HIS A 166 38.96 38.96 -23.03
CA HIS A 166 39.58 39.80 -21.99
C HIS A 166 40.96 39.25 -21.58
N LYS A 167 42.01 39.97 -21.99
CA LYS A 167 43.39 39.83 -21.52
C LYS A 167 43.59 40.53 -20.17
N ARG A 168 44.16 39.84 -19.16
CA ARG A 168 45.49 40.16 -18.56
C ARG A 168 45.89 39.17 -17.46
N SER A 169 47.21 39.00 -17.37
CA SER A 169 47.99 38.07 -16.56
C SER A 169 48.11 38.42 -15.07
N SER A 170 48.07 37.41 -14.21
CA SER A 170 48.97 37.29 -13.03
C SER A 170 48.90 35.89 -12.41
N GLN A 171 50.07 35.35 -12.10
CA GLN A 171 50.37 34.01 -11.55
C GLN A 171 49.67 33.72 -10.21
N ALA A 172 49.18 32.48 -10.03
CA ALA A 172 49.48 31.58 -8.90
C ALA A 172 48.40 30.48 -8.69
N LEU A 173 48.89 29.26 -8.42
CA LEU A 173 48.23 28.03 -7.89
C LEU A 173 47.66 27.01 -8.89
N PRO A 174 48.07 25.73 -8.82
CA PRO A 174 47.38 24.63 -9.47
C PRO A 174 46.20 24.24 -8.57
N VAL A 175 44.99 24.75 -8.87
CA VAL A 175 43.79 24.20 -8.24
C VAL A 175 43.52 22.85 -8.91
N ILE A 176 43.83 21.80 -8.17
CA ILE A 176 43.39 20.44 -8.42
C ILE A 176 41.85 20.44 -8.41
N GLY A 177 41.24 20.58 -9.59
CA GLY A 177 39.82 20.30 -9.79
C GLY A 177 39.60 18.80 -9.86
N GLN A 178 39.55 18.16 -8.68
CA GLN A 178 39.09 16.78 -8.49
C GLN A 178 37.71 16.57 -9.14
N PRO A 179 37.41 15.33 -9.59
CA PRO A 179 36.36 15.01 -10.53
C PRO A 179 34.98 15.24 -9.91
N TYR A 180 34.07 15.87 -10.66
CA TYR A 180 32.68 15.96 -10.25
C TYR A 180 32.10 14.55 -10.11
N CYS A 181 31.80 14.20 -8.86
CA CYS A 181 31.32 12.91 -8.42
C CYS A 181 30.01 12.52 -9.09
N HIS A 182 30.06 11.57 -10.02
CA HIS A 182 28.92 10.83 -10.59
C HIS A 182 28.16 9.92 -9.56
N HIS A 183 28.28 10.17 -8.25
CA HIS A 183 27.80 9.25 -7.20
C HIS A 183 26.44 9.61 -6.58
N ALA A 184 25.81 10.73 -6.98
CA ALA A 184 24.50 11.13 -6.46
C ALA A 184 23.33 10.31 -7.03
N HIS A 185 23.50 9.60 -8.15
CA HIS A 185 22.39 8.91 -8.84
C HIS A 185 22.06 7.52 -8.25
N GLN A 186 23.01 6.84 -7.60
CA GLN A 186 22.81 5.46 -7.14
C GLN A 186 22.01 5.35 -5.83
N LEU A 187 22.06 6.35 -4.94
CA LEU A 187 21.28 6.33 -3.70
C LEU A 187 19.78 6.61 -3.92
N SER A 188 19.40 7.20 -5.06
CA SER A 188 18.02 7.65 -5.30
C SER A 188 17.03 6.50 -5.56
N TRP A 189 17.37 5.55 -6.43
CA TRP A 189 16.46 4.43 -6.74
C TRP A 189 16.32 3.46 -5.56
N LEU A 190 17.38 3.27 -4.77
CA LEU A 190 17.39 2.34 -3.65
C LEU A 190 16.50 2.83 -2.50
N GLY A 191 16.55 4.13 -2.18
CA GLY A 191 15.65 4.72 -1.18
C GLY A 191 14.19 4.52 -1.57
N ILE A 192 13.83 4.88 -2.80
CA ILE A 192 12.47 4.71 -3.34
C ILE A 192 12.05 3.24 -3.34
N ALA A 193 12.93 2.31 -3.76
CA ALA A 193 12.64 0.89 -3.73
C ALA A 193 12.38 0.36 -2.32
N ILE A 194 13.15 0.80 -1.31
CA ILE A 194 12.94 0.41 0.10
C ILE A 194 11.64 1.00 0.64
N GLY A 195 11.40 2.30 0.43
CA GLY A 195 10.19 2.97 0.89
C GLY A 195 8.93 2.35 0.29
N LEU A 196 8.90 2.15 -1.03
CA LEU A 196 7.78 1.50 -1.72
C LEU A 196 7.65 0.02 -1.33
N SER A 197 8.74 -0.69 -1.02
CA SER A 197 8.66 -2.07 -0.51
C SER A 197 8.01 -2.14 0.87
N LEU A 198 8.33 -1.20 1.76
CA LEU A 198 7.69 -1.11 3.09
C LEU A 198 6.21 -0.73 2.98
N HIS A 199 5.89 0.23 2.12
CA HIS A 199 4.50 0.54 1.74
C HIS A 199 3.78 -0.72 1.24
N THR A 200 4.40 -1.46 0.33
CA THR A 200 3.85 -2.71 -0.22
C THR A 200 3.64 -3.81 0.81
N LEU A 201 4.50 -3.88 1.82
CA LEU A 201 4.32 -4.78 2.96
C LEU A 201 3.06 -4.40 3.75
N ILE A 202 2.83 -3.09 3.96
CA ILE A 202 1.66 -2.53 4.64
C ILE A 202 0.37 -2.72 3.80
N ASP A 203 0.46 -2.77 2.47
CA ASP A 203 -0.67 -3.15 1.62
C ASP A 203 -1.07 -4.62 1.84
N GLY A 204 -0.09 -5.52 1.95
CA GLY A 204 -0.33 -6.95 2.21
C GLY A 204 -1.01 -7.19 3.55
N ILE A 205 -0.38 -6.67 4.60
CA ILE A 205 -1.02 -5.89 5.67
C ILE A 205 -2.56 -5.74 5.65
N ALA A 206 -2.94 -4.60 5.05
CA ALA A 206 -4.30 -4.11 4.85
C ALA A 206 -5.21 -5.11 4.16
N LEU A 207 -4.72 -5.78 3.11
CA LEU A 207 -5.48 -6.74 2.32
C LEU A 207 -5.94 -7.91 3.18
N ALA A 208 -5.01 -8.54 3.93
CA ALA A 208 -5.34 -9.66 4.78
C ALA A 208 -6.25 -9.25 5.95
N ALA A 209 -6.04 -8.06 6.52
CA ALA A 209 -6.93 -7.52 7.54
C ALA A 209 -8.34 -7.28 7.03
N SER A 210 -8.48 -6.70 5.83
CA SER A 210 -9.79 -6.46 5.20
C SER A 210 -10.53 -7.77 4.88
N VAL A 211 -9.81 -8.76 4.35
CA VAL A 211 -10.38 -10.09 4.07
C VAL A 211 -10.83 -10.80 5.36
N GLU A 212 -10.04 -10.74 6.44
CA GLU A 212 -10.41 -11.34 7.73
C GLU A 212 -11.59 -10.59 8.38
N ALA A 213 -11.68 -9.27 8.17
CA ALA A 213 -12.76 -8.46 8.70
C ALA A 213 -14.10 -8.77 8.00
N ASP A 214 -14.10 -8.87 6.66
CA ASP A 214 -15.30 -9.21 5.88
C ASP A 214 -15.73 -10.67 6.05
N ALA A 215 -14.79 -11.59 6.28
CA ALA A 215 -15.11 -13.02 6.49
C ALA A 215 -16.05 -13.26 7.68
N LYS A 216 -16.04 -12.37 8.68
CA LYS A 216 -16.91 -12.48 9.86
C LYS A 216 -18.40 -12.34 9.56
N TYR A 217 -18.73 -11.66 8.46
CA TYR A 217 -20.11 -11.40 8.08
C TYR A 217 -20.44 -12.14 6.79
N PRO A 218 -20.86 -13.42 6.87
CA PRO A 218 -21.10 -14.23 5.70
C PRO A 218 -22.19 -13.60 4.83
N SER A 219 -21.78 -13.13 3.65
CA SER A 219 -22.69 -12.63 2.62
C SER A 219 -22.89 -13.68 1.52
N GLN A 220 -23.94 -13.52 0.71
CA GLN A 220 -24.20 -14.44 -0.41
C GLN A 220 -23.13 -14.38 -1.51
N MET A 221 -22.22 -13.40 -1.49
CA MET A 221 -21.14 -13.23 -2.46
C MET A 221 -19.75 -13.31 -1.78
N VAL A 222 -18.85 -14.11 -2.34
CA VAL A 222 -17.53 -14.46 -1.77
C VAL A 222 -16.45 -13.40 -2.08
N PHE A 223 -16.78 -12.10 -2.02
CA PHE A 223 -15.86 -11.01 -2.39
C PHE A 223 -15.27 -10.29 -1.18
N TYR A 224 -14.73 -11.05 -0.21
CA TYR A 224 -14.08 -10.51 0.98
C TYR A 224 -12.91 -9.59 0.60
N GLY A 225 -12.88 -8.36 1.12
CA GLY A 225 -11.80 -7.38 0.93
C GLY A 225 -11.67 -6.83 -0.50
N LEU A 226 -12.74 -6.89 -1.31
CA LEU A 226 -12.71 -6.52 -2.73
C LEU A 226 -12.26 -5.08 -2.96
N GLY A 227 -12.75 -4.13 -2.18
CA GLY A 227 -12.38 -2.71 -2.29
C GLY A 227 -10.87 -2.52 -2.09
N THR A 228 -10.32 -3.06 -1.01
CA THR A 228 -8.89 -3.02 -0.68
C THR A 228 -8.05 -3.72 -1.75
N PHE A 229 -8.48 -4.90 -2.22
CA PHE A 229 -7.83 -5.62 -3.31
C PHE A 229 -7.75 -4.78 -4.58
N LEU A 230 -8.86 -4.18 -5.02
CA LEU A 230 -8.89 -3.43 -6.28
C LEU A 230 -8.02 -2.18 -6.20
N ALA A 231 -8.06 -1.47 -5.07
CA ALA A 231 -7.19 -0.33 -4.83
C ALA A 231 -5.71 -0.72 -4.88
N ILE A 232 -5.30 -1.82 -4.22
CA ILE A 232 -3.91 -2.31 -4.25
C ILE A 232 -3.51 -2.75 -5.65
N MET A 233 -4.34 -3.57 -6.30
CA MET A 233 -4.06 -4.13 -7.61
C MET A 233 -3.85 -3.04 -8.67
N LEU A 234 -4.57 -1.92 -8.57
CA LEU A 234 -4.49 -0.85 -9.56
C LEU A 234 -3.34 0.13 -9.33
N HIS A 235 -2.90 0.38 -8.08
CA HIS A 235 -1.78 1.28 -7.82
C HIS A 235 -0.41 0.57 -7.81
N LYS A 236 -0.37 -0.73 -7.52
CA LYS A 236 0.87 -1.54 -7.55
C LYS A 236 1.66 -1.49 -8.85
N PRO A 237 1.03 -1.58 -10.04
CA PRO A 237 1.74 -1.43 -11.29
C PRO A 237 2.40 -0.06 -11.44
N LEU A 238 1.80 1.00 -10.89
CA LEU A 238 2.32 2.36 -10.95
C LEU A 238 3.59 2.48 -10.09
N ASP A 239 3.57 1.93 -8.87
CA ASP A 239 4.76 1.85 -8.00
C ASP A 239 5.92 1.10 -8.68
N ALA A 240 5.59 -0.03 -9.31
CA ALA A 240 6.56 -0.85 -10.03
C ALA A 240 7.19 -0.10 -11.22
N VAL A 241 6.40 0.70 -11.95
CA VAL A 241 6.89 1.58 -13.02
C VAL A 241 7.87 2.61 -12.47
N SER A 242 7.59 3.22 -11.31
CA SER A 242 8.47 4.21 -10.68
C SER A 242 9.84 3.64 -10.37
N ILE A 243 9.91 2.46 -9.74
CA ILE A 243 11.19 1.80 -9.41
C ILE A 243 11.95 1.41 -10.69
N THR A 244 11.28 0.73 -11.63
CA THR A 244 11.97 0.20 -12.82
C THR A 244 12.42 1.28 -13.79
N SER A 245 11.71 2.42 -13.84
CA SER A 245 12.09 3.59 -14.64
C SER A 245 13.34 4.29 -14.09
N LEU A 246 13.42 4.48 -12.76
CA LEU A 246 14.61 5.04 -12.11
C LEU A 246 15.84 4.14 -12.26
N MET A 247 15.64 2.82 -12.15
CA MET A 247 16.72 1.86 -12.42
C MET A 247 17.16 1.90 -13.88
N ALA A 248 16.22 2.06 -14.82
CA ALA A 248 16.54 2.19 -16.25
C ALA A 248 17.35 3.46 -16.53
N GLY A 249 16.96 4.60 -15.96
CA GLY A 249 17.72 5.86 -16.02
C GLY A 249 19.11 5.75 -15.36
N SER A 250 19.24 4.92 -14.33
CA SER A 250 20.52 4.60 -13.69
C SER A 250 21.41 3.60 -14.48
N GLY A 251 20.99 3.18 -15.68
CA GLY A 251 21.75 2.27 -16.55
C GLY A 251 21.66 0.79 -16.21
N TRP A 252 20.71 0.35 -15.36
CA TRP A 252 20.59 -1.06 -14.98
C TRP A 252 20.01 -1.92 -16.11
N LYS A 253 20.63 -3.09 -16.30
CA LYS A 253 20.19 -4.11 -17.27
C LYS A 253 18.77 -4.59 -16.96
N SER A 254 18.03 -5.01 -17.99
CA SER A 254 16.64 -5.47 -17.88
C SER A 254 16.45 -6.61 -16.87
N ARG A 255 17.45 -7.50 -16.75
CA ARG A 255 17.41 -8.62 -15.78
C ARG A 255 17.41 -8.13 -14.33
N SER A 256 18.24 -7.15 -13.99
CA SER A 256 18.29 -6.60 -12.63
C SER A 256 17.01 -5.86 -12.27
N ARG A 257 16.47 -5.09 -13.23
CA ARG A 257 15.17 -4.42 -13.07
C ARG A 257 14.04 -5.42 -12.80
N PHE A 258 14.02 -6.51 -13.56
CA PHE A 258 13.06 -7.60 -13.34
C PHE A 258 13.23 -8.26 -11.97
N LEU A 259 14.47 -8.56 -11.55
CA LEU A 259 14.73 -9.17 -10.24
C LEU A 259 14.30 -8.27 -9.07
N VAL A 260 14.60 -6.96 -9.14
CA VAL A 260 14.15 -6.01 -8.11
C VAL A 260 12.63 -5.91 -8.10
N ASN A 261 12.00 -5.83 -9.26
CA ASN A 261 10.53 -5.80 -9.36
C ASN A 261 9.88 -7.08 -8.83
N LEU A 262 10.52 -8.24 -9.04
CA LEU A 262 10.04 -9.52 -8.51
C LEU A 262 10.11 -9.53 -6.98
N ILE A 263 11.20 -9.05 -6.38
CA ILE A 263 11.33 -8.91 -4.92
C ILE A 263 10.31 -7.90 -4.38
N PHE A 264 10.10 -6.80 -5.09
CA PHE A 264 9.08 -5.82 -4.72
C PHE A 264 7.66 -6.43 -4.75
N ALA A 265 7.33 -7.18 -5.80
CA ALA A 265 6.03 -7.81 -5.96
C ALA A 265 5.72 -8.86 -4.87
N THR A 266 6.74 -9.51 -4.30
CA THR A 266 6.54 -10.49 -3.21
C THR A 266 6.30 -9.84 -1.84
N MET A 267 6.58 -8.55 -1.66
CA MET A 267 6.37 -7.86 -0.38
C MET A 267 4.90 -7.84 0.05
N CYS A 268 3.94 -7.76 -0.89
CA CYS A 268 2.51 -7.80 -0.58
C CYS A 268 2.07 -9.19 -0.07
N PRO A 269 2.35 -10.30 -0.78
CA PRO A 269 2.13 -11.64 -0.24
C PRO A 269 2.81 -11.89 1.11
N ILE A 270 4.03 -11.38 1.32
CA ILE A 270 4.72 -11.49 2.61
C ILE A 270 3.94 -10.74 3.70
N GLY A 271 3.49 -9.51 3.43
CA GLY A 271 2.68 -8.73 4.37
C GLY A 271 1.39 -9.45 4.75
N ALA A 272 0.67 -9.99 3.76
CA ALA A 272 -0.56 -10.75 3.98
C ALA A 272 -0.30 -12.00 4.84
N ALA A 273 0.76 -12.74 4.54
CA ALA A 273 1.15 -13.92 5.32
C ALA A 273 1.52 -13.55 6.76
N LEU A 274 2.25 -12.44 6.97
CA LEU A 274 2.60 -11.96 8.32
C LEU A 274 1.36 -11.63 9.14
N PHE A 275 0.34 -11.01 8.54
CA PHE A 275 -0.92 -10.73 9.24
C PHE A 275 -1.64 -12.02 9.63
N VAL A 276 -1.85 -12.95 8.68
CA VAL A 276 -2.55 -14.23 8.92
C VAL A 276 -1.86 -15.08 9.99
N LEU A 277 -0.53 -15.08 10.02
CA LEU A 277 0.25 -15.78 11.04
C LEU A 277 0.26 -15.03 12.38
N GLY A 278 0.30 -13.70 12.34
CA GLY A 278 0.37 -12.83 13.51
C GLY A 278 -0.93 -12.79 14.30
N ILE A 279 -2.08 -12.68 13.62
CA ILE A 279 -3.40 -12.57 14.29
C ILE A 279 -3.72 -13.78 15.16
N ARG A 280 -3.18 -14.96 14.82
CA ARG A 280 -3.31 -16.20 15.60
C ARG A 280 -2.66 -16.13 16.98
N GLN A 281 -1.69 -15.23 17.17
CA GLN A 281 -1.00 -15.06 18.45
C GLN A 281 -1.80 -14.21 19.45
N PHE A 282 -2.83 -13.48 18.99
CA PHE A 282 -3.65 -12.59 19.80
C PHE A 282 -5.00 -13.22 20.15
N SER A 283 -4.97 -14.35 20.87
CA SER A 283 -6.20 -15.04 21.32
C SER A 283 -7.07 -14.13 22.19
N GLY A 284 -8.31 -13.89 21.78
CA GLY A 284 -9.28 -13.06 22.50
C GLY A 284 -9.25 -11.55 22.19
N MET A 285 -8.33 -11.09 21.33
CA MET A 285 -8.25 -9.67 20.89
C MET A 285 -8.22 -9.52 19.36
N GLN A 286 -8.61 -10.56 18.63
CA GLN A 286 -8.49 -10.60 17.17
C GLN A 286 -9.28 -9.47 16.51
N ASP A 287 -10.48 -9.20 17.02
CA ASP A 287 -11.42 -8.22 16.51
C ASP A 287 -10.87 -6.80 16.64
N THR A 288 -10.39 -6.45 17.84
CA THR A 288 -9.70 -5.19 18.12
C THR A 288 -8.47 -4.99 17.23
N VAL A 289 -7.65 -6.03 17.05
CA VAL A 289 -6.45 -5.95 16.21
C VAL A 289 -6.80 -5.78 14.73
N VAL A 290 -7.79 -6.51 14.23
CA VAL A 290 -8.28 -6.37 12.85
C VAL A 290 -8.78 -4.94 12.61
N CYS A 291 -9.64 -4.42 13.48
CA CYS A 291 -10.19 -3.06 13.36
C CYS A 291 -9.10 -1.99 13.41
N ALA A 292 -8.13 -2.13 14.33
CA ALA A 292 -6.98 -1.23 14.45
C ALA A 292 -6.12 -1.23 13.18
N VAL A 293 -5.84 -2.41 12.62
CA VAL A 293 -5.05 -2.54 11.38
C VAL A 293 -5.81 -1.96 10.19
N VAL A 294 -7.11 -2.20 10.08
CA VAL A 294 -7.96 -1.63 9.02
C VAL A 294 -8.00 -0.09 9.12
N ALA A 295 -8.17 0.47 10.31
CA ALA A 295 -8.10 1.92 10.54
C ALA A 295 -6.72 2.51 10.16
N PHE A 296 -5.65 1.84 10.59
CA PHE A 296 -4.28 2.21 10.22
C PHE A 296 -4.09 2.21 8.70
N SER A 297 -4.58 1.17 8.01
CA SER A 297 -4.55 1.08 6.55
C SER A 297 -5.36 2.17 5.87
N ALA A 298 -6.51 2.58 6.42
CA ALA A 298 -7.28 3.72 5.92
C ALA A 298 -6.42 4.99 5.90
N GLY A 299 -5.67 5.24 6.99
CA GLY A 299 -4.75 6.37 7.09
C GLY A 299 -3.59 6.32 6.09
N VAL A 300 -3.03 5.12 5.87
CA VAL A 300 -1.95 4.92 4.88
C VAL A 300 -2.46 5.21 3.46
N PHE A 301 -3.62 4.65 3.08
CA PHE A 301 -4.22 4.86 1.75
C PHE A 301 -4.61 6.32 1.53
N LEU A 302 -5.18 6.95 2.56
CA LEU A 302 -5.52 8.37 2.52
C LEU A 302 -4.27 9.23 2.32
N CYS A 303 -3.17 8.93 3.03
CA CYS A 303 -1.91 9.64 2.84
C CYS A 303 -1.40 9.48 1.41
N ILE A 304 -1.32 8.25 0.87
CA ILE A 304 -0.84 7.99 -0.50
C ILE A 304 -1.67 8.75 -1.53
N ALA A 305 -3.00 8.66 -1.42
CA ALA A 305 -3.88 9.34 -2.35
C ALA A 305 -3.66 10.86 -2.33
N LEU A 306 -3.49 11.46 -1.15
CA LEU A 306 -3.32 12.91 -0.97
C LEU A 306 -1.90 13.41 -1.27
N SER A 307 -0.85 12.63 -0.99
CA SER A 307 0.54 13.10 -1.05
C SER A 307 1.33 12.62 -2.27
N ASP A 308 0.89 11.55 -2.94
CA ASP A 308 1.57 10.99 -4.10
C ASP A 308 0.74 11.16 -5.37
N LEU A 309 -0.54 10.75 -5.34
CA LEU A 309 -1.37 10.69 -6.55
C LEU A 309 -2.09 12.02 -6.87
N LEU A 310 -2.55 12.76 -5.86
CA LEU A 310 -3.24 14.04 -6.02
C LEU A 310 -2.33 15.21 -6.43
N PRO A 311 -1.10 15.37 -5.90
CA PRO A 311 -0.24 16.48 -6.33
C PRO A 311 0.14 16.39 -7.82
N GLU A 312 0.31 15.17 -8.35
CA GLU A 312 0.62 14.93 -9.76
C GLU A 312 -0.42 15.50 -10.74
N MET A 313 -1.70 15.64 -10.30
CA MET A 313 -2.75 16.25 -11.14
C MET A 313 -2.82 17.78 -11.07
N GLU A 314 -2.31 18.42 -10.02
CA GLU A 314 -2.31 19.89 -9.92
C GLU A 314 -1.17 20.54 -10.70
N PHE A 315 0.03 19.93 -10.71
CA PHE A 315 1.24 20.57 -11.23
C PHE A 315 1.45 20.44 -12.75
N HIS A 316 0.77 19.52 -13.45
CA HIS A 316 0.92 19.33 -14.90
C HIS A 316 -0.35 19.68 -15.69
N SER A 317 -0.57 20.97 -15.91
CA SER A 317 -1.77 21.49 -16.56
C SER A 317 -1.68 21.48 -18.10
N HIS A 318 -2.35 20.52 -18.73
CA HIS A 318 -2.89 20.71 -20.08
C HIS A 318 -4.35 20.22 -20.22
N ASN A 319 -4.89 19.42 -19.28
CA ASN A 319 -6.27 18.90 -19.34
C ASN A 319 -6.91 18.69 -17.96
N ARG A 320 -7.08 19.78 -17.18
CA ARG A 320 -7.64 19.74 -15.81
C ARG A 320 -8.99 19.03 -15.73
N PHE A 321 -9.88 19.29 -16.70
CA PHE A 321 -11.21 18.65 -16.74
C PHE A 321 -11.13 17.12 -16.84
N ARG A 322 -10.27 16.58 -17.72
CA ARG A 322 -10.12 15.13 -17.89
C ARG A 322 -9.59 14.46 -16.63
N LEU A 323 -8.65 15.11 -15.95
CA LEU A 323 -8.06 14.61 -14.70
C LEU A 323 -9.09 14.60 -13.57
N THR A 324 -9.87 15.67 -13.42
CA THR A 324 -10.96 15.73 -12.45
C THR A 324 -12.02 14.67 -12.73
N VAL A 325 -12.43 14.48 -13.98
CA VAL A 325 -13.39 13.42 -14.36
C VAL A 325 -12.84 12.03 -14.02
N ALA A 326 -11.56 11.76 -14.29
CA ALA A 326 -10.92 10.49 -13.95
C ALA A 326 -10.89 10.26 -12.43
N LEU A 327 -10.52 11.28 -11.64
CA LEU A 327 -10.52 11.21 -10.19
C LEU A 327 -11.93 10.96 -9.63
N THR A 328 -12.92 11.75 -10.07
CA THR A 328 -14.32 11.56 -9.66
C THR A 328 -14.82 10.18 -10.06
N ALA A 329 -14.47 9.67 -11.25
CA ALA A 329 -14.82 8.31 -11.65
C ALA A 329 -14.20 7.24 -10.72
N GLY A 330 -12.97 7.44 -10.25
CA GLY A 330 -12.36 6.56 -9.25
C GLY A 330 -13.09 6.58 -7.91
N VAL A 331 -13.45 7.77 -7.40
CA VAL A 331 -14.22 7.93 -6.16
C VAL A 331 -15.63 7.31 -6.29
N LEU A 332 -16.29 7.51 -7.43
CA LEU A 332 -17.61 6.92 -7.71
C LEU A 332 -17.54 5.40 -7.84
N LEU A 333 -16.46 4.86 -8.42
CA LEU A 333 -16.23 3.43 -8.44
C LEU A 333 -16.04 2.87 -7.03
N ALA A 334 -15.25 3.53 -6.18
CA ALA A 334 -15.12 3.15 -4.77
C ALA A 334 -16.49 3.11 -4.08
N TYR A 335 -17.26 4.20 -4.18
CA TYR A 335 -18.62 4.25 -3.63
C TYR A 335 -19.56 3.18 -4.22
N GLY A 336 -19.39 2.83 -5.50
CA GLY A 336 -20.13 1.77 -6.16
C GLY A 336 -19.83 0.38 -5.59
N ILE A 337 -18.59 0.13 -5.16
CA ILE A 337 -18.18 -1.15 -4.54
C ILE A 337 -18.88 -1.35 -3.21
N THR A 338 -19.22 -0.29 -2.49
CA THR A 338 -19.97 -0.39 -1.23
C THR A 338 -21.31 -1.11 -1.41
N PHE A 339 -21.98 -0.98 -2.57
CA PHE A 339 -23.24 -1.69 -2.85
C PHE A 339 -23.06 -3.17 -3.23
N LEU A 340 -21.82 -3.59 -3.55
CA LEU A 340 -21.46 -4.99 -3.76
C LEU A 340 -21.13 -5.68 -2.42
N GLU A 341 -20.82 -4.89 -1.38
CA GLU A 341 -20.61 -5.36 -0.01
C GLU A 341 -21.95 -5.51 0.74
N PRO A 342 -22.04 -6.39 1.74
CA PRO A 342 -23.31 -6.72 2.37
C PRO A 342 -23.93 -5.53 3.14
N PRO A 343 -25.28 -5.49 3.25
CA PRO A 343 -26.02 -4.29 3.66
C PRO A 343 -25.83 -3.79 5.10
N HIS A 344 -25.08 -4.52 5.94
CA HIS A 344 -24.88 -4.17 7.35
C HIS A 344 -23.67 -3.24 7.59
N LEU A 345 -22.96 -2.84 6.52
CA LEU A 345 -21.83 -1.90 6.56
C LEU A 345 -22.20 -0.46 6.12
N HIS A 346 -23.49 -0.18 5.90
CA HIS A 346 -24.01 1.11 5.42
C HIS A 346 -24.58 2.00 6.52
#